data_AF-A0A645GF24-F1
#
_entry.id   AF-A0A645GF24-F1
#
_cell.length_a   1.000
_cell.length_b   1.000
_cell.length_c   1.000
_cell.angle_alpha   90.00
_cell.angle_beta   90.00
_cell.angle_gamma   90.00
#
_symmetry.space_group_name_H-M   'P 1'
#
loop_
_entity.id
_entity.type
_entity.pdbx_description
1 polymer ?
#
loop_
_entity_poly.entity_id
_entity_poly.type
_entity_poly.pdbx_seq_one_letter_code
_entity_poly.pdbx_strand_id
1 'polypeptide(L)' 'MKTIKLKFLTDAGKAFSVSMNYADPALAEEGGAALVQSAMDALMLQQPFGVTLAAADGAELIDRTVVDII' A
#
# COMPACT_ATOMS: atom_id res chain seq x y z
N MET A 1 1.58 13.16 9.30
CA MET A 1 2.36 12.01 8.81
C MET A 1 1.59 11.34 7.68
N LYS A 2 2.16 11.15 6.50
CA LYS A 2 1.50 10.40 5.42
C LYS A 2 1.74 8.91 5.57
N THR A 3 0.70 8.11 5.34
CA THR A 3 0.75 6.64 5.38
C THR A 3 0.22 6.13 4.05
N ILE A 4 0.97 5.25 3.39
CA ILE A 4 0.47 4.55 2.20
C ILE A 4 -0.07 3.19 2.61
N LYS A 5 -1.27 2.85 2.15
CA LYS A 5 -1.91 1.56 2.32
C LYS A 5 -2.10 0.90 0.97
N LEU A 6 -1.35 -0.16 0.70
CA LEU A 6 -1.50 -1.01 -0.48
C LEU A 6 -2.47 -2.14 -0.15
N LYS A 7 -3.48 -2.36 -1.01
CA LYS A 7 -4.55 -3.34 -0.79
C LYS A 7 -4.45 -4.45 -1.82
N PHE A 8 -4.64 -5.68 -1.36
CA PHE A 8 -4.57 -6.88 -2.17
C PHE A 8 -5.67 -7.86 -1.76
N LEU A 9 -6.05 -8.74 -2.67
CA LEU A 9 -6.82 -9.95 -2.38
C LEU A 9 -5.89 -11.14 -2.37
N THR A 10 -6.02 -12.02 -1.38
CA THR A 10 -5.31 -13.30 -1.36
C THR A 10 -6.03 -14.33 -2.23
N ASP A 11 -5.36 -15.42 -2.56
CA ASP A 11 -5.97 -16.60 -3.22
C ASP A 11 -7.14 -17.22 -2.44
N ALA A 12 -7.12 -17.11 -1.10
CA ALA A 12 -8.23 -17.46 -0.23
C ALA A 12 -9.40 -16.46 -0.22
N GLY A 13 -9.39 -15.44 -1.09
CA GLY A 13 -10.42 -14.40 -1.18
C GLY A 13 -10.46 -13.44 0.02
N LYS A 14 -9.39 -13.36 0.81
CA LYS A 14 -9.30 -12.46 1.97
C LYS A 14 -8.60 -11.16 1.59
N ALA A 15 -9.01 -10.07 2.22
CA ALA A 15 -8.30 -8.81 2.10
C ALA A 15 -6.94 -8.89 2.82
N PHE A 16 -5.89 -8.43 2.14
CA PHE A 16 -4.56 -8.24 2.70
C PHE A 16 -4.14 -6.79 2.47
N SER A 17 -3.49 -6.17 3.45
CA SER A 17 -3.06 -4.78 3.33
C SER A 17 -1.69 -4.56 3.92
N VAL A 18 -0.84 -3.86 3.18
CA VAL A 18 0.47 -3.41 3.65
C VAL A 18 0.35 -1.92 3.91
N SER A 19 0.60 -1.51 5.16
CA SER A 19 0.59 -0.10 5.56
C SER A 19 2.00 0.35 5.90
N MET A 20 2.47 1.39 5.22
CA MET A 20 3.79 1.98 5.45
C MET A 20 3.62 3.42 5.92
N ASN A 21 4.07 3.70 7.14
CA ASN A 21 4.12 5.04 7.71
C ASN A 21 5.24 5.86 7.03
N TYR A 22 5.19 7.18 7.20
CA TYR A 22 6.17 8.12 6.64
C TYR A 22 6.30 8.01 5.11
N ALA A 23 5.18 7.83 4.43
CA ALA A 23 5.13 7.84 2.98
C ALA A 23 5.63 9.20 2.44
N ASP A 24 6.44 9.15 1.38
CA ASP A 24 6.94 10.36 0.72
C ASP A 24 5.76 11.22 0.23
N PRO A 25 5.67 12.51 0.61
CA PRO A 25 4.61 13.41 0.13
C PRO A 25 4.50 13.51 -1.39
N ALA A 26 5.61 13.34 -2.12
CA ALA A 26 5.63 13.39 -3.58
C ALA A 26 4.77 12.28 -4.22
N LEU A 27 4.42 11.22 -3.48
CA LEU A 27 3.49 10.18 -3.96
C LEU A 27 2.06 10.72 -4.21
N ALA A 28 1.71 11.87 -3.65
CA ALA A 28 0.45 12.55 -3.92
C ALA A 28 0.49 13.48 -5.15
N GLU A 29 1.67 13.70 -5.73
CA GLU A 29 1.89 14.57 -6.87
C GLU A 29 1.80 13.80 -8.21
N GLU A 30 1.92 14.52 -9.33
CA GLU A 30 1.89 13.93 -10.66
C GLU A 30 2.96 12.84 -10.83
N GLY A 31 2.56 11.66 -11.32
CA GLY A 31 3.44 10.49 -11.46
C GLY A 31 3.54 9.60 -10.20
N GLY A 32 3.13 10.08 -9.02
CA GLY A 32 3.14 9.29 -7.78
C GLY A 32 2.30 8.02 -7.88
N ALA A 33 1.11 8.09 -8.49
CA ALA A 33 0.24 6.94 -8.70
C ALA A 33 0.89 5.82 -9.54
N ALA A 34 1.69 6.17 -10.55
CA ALA A 34 2.39 5.20 -11.39
C ALA A 34 3.51 4.48 -10.63
N LEU A 35 4.21 5.19 -9.74
CA LEU A 35 5.21 4.60 -8.84
C LEU A 35 4.55 3.62 -7.85
N VAL A 36 3.40 3.99 -7.29
CA VAL A 36 2.62 3.11 -6.41
C VAL A 36 2.15 1.86 -7.15
N GLN A 37 1.62 2.01 -8.36
CA GLN A 37 1.21 0.86 -9.18
C GLN A 37 2.39 -0.05 -9.48
N SER A 38 3.53 0.51 -9.88
CA SER A 38 4.75 -0.27 -10.14
C SER A 38 5.22 -1.06 -8.91
N ALA A 39 5.10 -0.47 -7.71
CA ALA A 39 5.40 -1.17 -6.47
C ALA A 39 4.40 -2.30 -6.18
N MET A 40 3.10 -2.08 -6.42
CA MET A 40 2.09 -3.13 -6.28
C MET A 40 2.32 -4.29 -7.25
N ASP A 41 2.68 -4.01 -8.50
CA ASP A 41 2.99 -5.02 -9.51
C ASP A 41 4.23 -5.83 -9.11
N ALA A 42 5.26 -5.17 -8.58
CA ALA A 42 6.45 -5.84 -8.07
C ALA A 42 6.12 -6.77 -6.89
N LEU A 43 5.24 -6.35 -5.97
CA LEU A 43 4.78 -7.18 -4.85
C LEU A 43 3.95 -8.38 -5.32
N MET A 44 3.07 -8.17 -6.31
CA MET A 44 2.29 -9.25 -6.95
C MET A 44 3.19 -10.25 -7.67
N LEU A 45 4.28 -9.80 -8.30
CA LEU A 45 5.22 -10.67 -9.01
C LEU A 45 6.13 -11.45 -8.04
N GLN A 46 6.66 -10.78 -7.02
CA GLN A 46 7.67 -11.36 -6.12
C GLN A 46 7.06 -12.18 -4.98
N GLN A 47 5.80 -11.92 -4.61
CA GLN A 47 5.09 -12.63 -3.54
C GLN A 47 5.92 -12.75 -2.23
N PRO A 48 6.45 -11.65 -1.67
CA PRO A 48 7.38 -11.72 -0.53
C PRO A 48 6.71 -12.06 0.81
N PHE A 49 5.40 -12.32 0.83
CA PHE A 49 4.61 -12.54 2.02
C PHE A 49 4.35 -14.03 2.24
N GLY A 50 4.07 -14.43 3.49
CA GLY A 50 3.62 -15.79 3.81
C GLY A 50 2.21 -16.14 3.32
N VAL A 51 1.58 -15.26 2.55
CA VAL A 51 0.27 -15.46 1.90
C VAL A 51 0.43 -15.21 0.40
N THR A 52 -0.33 -15.94 -0.41
CA THR A 52 -0.36 -15.71 -1.85
C THR A 52 -1.31 -14.56 -2.18
N LEU A 53 -0.80 -13.52 -2.82
CA LEU A 53 -1.61 -12.44 -3.38
C LEU A 53 -2.15 -12.88 -4.75
N ALA A 54 -3.47 -12.80 -4.91
CA ALA A 54 -4.18 -13.15 -6.13
C ALA A 54 -4.52 -11.93 -7.00
N ALA A 55 -4.76 -10.77 -6.40
CA ALA A 55 -5.00 -9.53 -7.14
C ALA A 55 -4.60 -8.28 -6.35
N ALA A 56 -4.22 -7.23 -7.08
CA ALA A 56 -4.13 -5.88 -6.55
C ALA A 56 -5.54 -5.28 -6.43
N ASP A 57 -5.85 -4.69 -5.28
CA ASP A 57 -7.16 -4.08 -4.94
C ASP A 57 -7.02 -2.56 -4.69
N GLY A 58 -5.98 -1.96 -5.28
CA GLY A 58 -5.70 -0.53 -5.22
C GLY A 58 -4.85 -0.07 -4.03
N ALA A 59 -4.66 1.24 -3.93
CA ALA A 59 -3.86 1.87 -2.90
C ALA A 59 -4.50 3.18 -2.41
N GLU A 60 -4.13 3.58 -1.20
CA GLU A 60 -4.65 4.78 -0.56
C GLU A 60 -3.54 5.52 0.20
N LEU A 61 -3.44 6.83 0.00
CA LEU A 61 -2.60 7.73 0.79
C LEU A 61 -3.44 8.37 1.88
N ILE A 62 -3.08 8.14 3.13
CA ILE A 62 -3.80 8.59 4.31
C ILE A 62 -2.96 9.63 5.04
N ASP A 63 -3.48 10.83 5.19
CA ASP A 63 -2.93 11.84 6.09
C ASP A 63 -3.30 11.50 7.54
N ARG A 64 -2.33 11.02 8.30
CA ARG A 64 -2.48 10.76 9.74
C ARG A 64 -1.97 11.95 10.53
N THR A 65 -2.86 12.53 11.34
CA THR A 65 -2.47 13.35 12.47
C THR A 65 -2.01 12.40 13.58
N VAL A 66 -0.79 12.59 14.08
CA VAL A 66 -0.34 11.89 15.28
C VAL A 66 -1.04 12.58 16.44
N VAL A 67 -1.90 11.84 17.16
CA VAL A 67 -2.43 12.30 18.44
C VAL A 67 -1.58 11.62 19.50
N ASP A 68 -0.77 12.41 20.21
CA ASP A 68 -0.05 11.91 21.37
C ASP A 68 -1.07 11.55 22.45
N ILE A 69 -0.98 10.32 22.98
CA ILE A 69 -1.75 9.92 24.15
C ILE A 69 -1.01 10.50 25.35
N ILE A 70 -1.60 11.51 26.00
CA ILE A 70 -1.13 12.10 27.27
C ILE A 70 -1.54 11.22 28.44
#